data_AF-A0A7J6RHS7-F1
#
_entry.id   AF-A0A7J6RHS7-F1
#
_cell.length_a   1.000
_cell.length_b   1.000
_cell.length_c   1.000
_cell.angle_alpha   90.00
_cell.angle_beta   90.00
_cell.angle_gamma   90.00
#
_symmetry.space_group_name_H-M   'P 1'
#
loop_
_entity.id
_entity.type
_entity.pdbx_description
1 polymer ?
#
loop_
_entity_poly.entity_id
_entity_poly.type
_entity_poly.pdbx_seq_one_letter_code
_entity_poly.pdbx_strand_id
1 'polypeptide(L)'
;GWVVEYYALFSSTLLHFLMSASARPLKLSGRDSTRNSHHLAAYEQQQTMPDWERNEYRRLIQRICRHHKDIVEPFVNPVPKTVPRYYDVISTPMDIGVIREKLDSFAYSSRAEFEGDIRQMLSNAYLYNNPGEYVFEKALEFHDLFNEQMNATVAVVLDRLAQEEEAITKVKRRKKE
;
A
#
# COMPACT_ATOMS: atom_id res chain seq x y z
N GLY A 1 14.60 -10.44 9.42
CA GLY A 1 13.76 -9.81 10.45
C GLY A 1 12.34 -10.29 10.24
N TRP A 2 11.72 -10.87 11.27
CA TRP A 2 10.55 -11.75 11.26
C TRP A 2 9.23 -11.21 10.64
N VAL A 3 9.23 -10.04 10.02
CA VAL A 3 8.02 -9.39 9.44
C VAL A 3 7.83 -9.73 7.96
N VAL A 4 8.88 -10.10 7.23
CA VAL A 4 8.82 -10.35 5.77
C VAL A 4 8.21 -11.72 5.43
N GLU A 5 8.35 -12.73 6.30
CA GLU A 5 7.79 -14.07 6.07
C GLU A 5 6.28 -14.17 6.38
N TYR A 6 5.74 -13.25 7.20
CA TYR A 6 4.32 -13.29 7.60
C TYR A 6 3.38 -13.00 6.41
N TYR A 7 3.76 -12.09 5.51
CA TYR A 7 2.92 -11.76 4.34
C TYR A 7 2.97 -12.82 3.23
N ALA A 8 4.07 -13.59 3.12
CA ALA A 8 4.21 -14.65 2.12
C ALA A 8 3.35 -15.89 2.45
N LEU A 9 3.15 -16.18 3.74
CA LEU A 9 2.32 -17.31 4.18
C LEU A 9 0.84 -16.96 4.33
N PHE A 10 0.50 -15.72 4.72
CA PHE A 10 -0.90 -15.28 4.88
C PHE A 10 -1.64 -15.09 3.55
N SER A 11 -0.94 -14.71 2.48
CA SER A 11 -1.55 -14.60 1.15
C SER A 11 -1.71 -15.96 0.47
N SER A 12 -0.74 -16.88 0.56
CA SER A 12 -0.78 -18.10 -0.27
C SER A 12 -1.91 -19.06 0.10
N THR A 13 -2.25 -19.25 1.38
CA THR A 13 -3.28 -20.22 1.80
C THR A 13 -4.70 -19.65 1.71
N LEU A 14 -4.89 -18.37 2.04
CA LEU A 14 -6.19 -17.70 1.95
C LEU A 14 -6.58 -17.45 0.49
N LEU A 15 -5.63 -17.04 -0.34
CA LEU A 15 -5.85 -16.80 -1.76
C LEU A 15 -6.05 -18.11 -2.53
N HIS A 16 -5.24 -19.16 -2.32
CA HIS A 16 -5.51 -20.48 -2.92
C HIS A 16 -6.91 -20.99 -2.57
N PHE A 17 -7.33 -20.80 -1.33
CA PHE A 17 -8.65 -21.25 -0.88
C PHE A 17 -9.79 -20.47 -1.54
N LEU A 18 -9.69 -19.14 -1.62
CA LEU A 18 -10.68 -18.28 -2.30
C LEU A 18 -10.75 -18.56 -3.82
N MET A 19 -9.63 -18.90 -4.44
CA MET A 19 -9.56 -19.32 -5.85
C MET A 19 -10.17 -20.70 -6.08
N SER A 20 -10.04 -21.63 -5.13
CA SER A 20 -10.68 -22.96 -5.21
C SER A 20 -12.19 -22.95 -4.94
N ALA A 21 -12.68 -21.98 -4.15
CA ALA A 21 -14.06 -21.96 -3.67
C ALA A 21 -15.05 -21.25 -4.61
N SER A 22 -14.57 -20.47 -5.58
CA SER A 22 -15.39 -19.70 -6.53
C SER A 22 -15.29 -20.18 -7.99
N ALA A 23 -14.30 -21.01 -8.33
CA ALA A 23 -14.21 -21.61 -9.65
C ALA A 23 -15.24 -22.73 -9.79
N ARG A 24 -16.31 -22.50 -10.57
CA ARG A 24 -17.09 -23.62 -11.13
C ARG A 24 -16.09 -24.55 -11.83
N PRO A 25 -16.13 -25.88 -11.59
CA PRO A 25 -15.34 -26.78 -12.41
C PRO A 25 -15.92 -26.73 -13.82
N LEU A 26 -15.26 -26.00 -14.72
CA LEU A 26 -15.41 -26.27 -16.14
C LEU A 26 -14.94 -27.71 -16.33
N LYS A 27 -15.88 -28.60 -16.67
CA LYS A 27 -15.55 -29.93 -17.18
C LYS A 27 -14.65 -29.74 -18.37
N LEU A 28 -13.34 -29.88 -18.18
CA LEU A 28 -12.38 -29.93 -19.26
C LEU A 28 -12.15 -31.40 -19.60
N SER A 29 -12.84 -31.85 -20.64
CA SER A 29 -12.33 -32.93 -21.46
C SER A 29 -11.08 -32.42 -22.18
N GLY A 30 -9.92 -32.98 -21.84
CA GLY A 30 -8.74 -33.01 -22.70
C GLY A 30 -7.91 -31.73 -22.83
N ARG A 31 -6.64 -31.85 -22.41
CA ARG A 31 -5.44 -31.17 -22.94
C ARG A 31 -5.53 -29.66 -23.20
N ASP A 32 -5.12 -28.84 -22.23
CA ASP A 32 -4.18 -27.74 -22.51
C ASP A 32 -3.54 -27.20 -21.21
N SER A 33 -2.22 -27.35 -21.04
CA SER A 33 -1.48 -26.85 -19.87
C SER A 33 -1.03 -25.39 -20.01
N THR A 34 -1.03 -24.85 -21.23
CA THR A 34 -0.49 -23.50 -21.53
C THR A 34 -1.46 -22.38 -21.17
N ARG A 35 -2.76 -22.61 -21.35
CA ARG A 35 -3.83 -21.63 -21.08
C ARG A 35 -4.02 -21.32 -19.59
N ASN A 36 -3.69 -22.25 -18.70
CA ASN A 36 -3.75 -22.04 -17.24
C ASN A 36 -2.64 -21.10 -16.74
N SER A 37 -1.45 -21.14 -17.35
CA SER A 37 -0.33 -20.28 -16.93
C SER A 37 -0.60 -18.80 -17.24
N HIS A 38 -1.20 -18.49 -18.39
CA HIS A 38 -1.61 -17.12 -18.72
C HIS A 38 -2.74 -16.59 -17.83
N HIS A 39 -3.68 -17.45 -17.43
CA HIS A 39 -4.74 -17.07 -16.48
C HIS A 39 -4.20 -16.82 -15.06
N LEU A 40 -3.24 -17.62 -14.59
CA LEU A 40 -2.57 -17.41 -13.30
C LEU A 40 -1.71 -16.14 -13.31
N ALA A 41 -0.94 -15.89 -14.38
CA ALA A 41 -0.14 -14.68 -14.53
C ALA A 41 -1.00 -13.41 -14.63
N ALA A 42 -2.12 -13.47 -15.35
CA ALA A 42 -3.08 -12.36 -15.41
C ALA A 42 -3.76 -12.11 -14.05
N TYR A 43 -3.99 -13.17 -13.26
CA TYR A 43 -4.56 -13.08 -11.92
C TYR A 43 -3.55 -12.55 -10.87
N GLU A 44 -2.28 -12.95 -10.98
CA GLU A 44 -1.17 -12.40 -10.19
C GLU A 44 -0.93 -10.92 -10.51
N GLN A 45 -1.05 -10.52 -11.78
CA GLN A 45 -0.98 -9.11 -12.20
C GLN A 45 -2.17 -8.25 -11.74
N GLN A 46 -3.29 -8.87 -11.36
CA GLN A 46 -4.52 -8.19 -10.91
C GLN A 46 -4.70 -8.14 -9.39
N GLN A 47 -3.73 -8.62 -8.61
CA GLN A 47 -3.78 -8.48 -7.15
C GLN A 47 -3.51 -7.03 -6.74
N THR A 48 -4.54 -6.21 -6.86
CA THR A 48 -4.57 -4.89 -6.24
C THR A 48 -4.87 -5.03 -4.76
N MET A 49 -4.19 -4.26 -3.92
CA MET A 49 -4.50 -4.09 -2.50
C MET A 49 -6.04 -4.00 -2.28
N PRO A 50 -6.61 -4.76 -1.33
CA PRO A 50 -8.05 -4.73 -1.07
C PRO A 50 -8.55 -3.31 -0.78
N ASP A 51 -9.74 -2.97 -1.28
CA ASP A 51 -10.32 -1.63 -1.12
C ASP A 51 -10.40 -1.19 0.33
N TRP A 52 -10.67 -2.13 1.25
CA TRP A 52 -10.76 -1.80 2.66
C TRP A 52 -9.40 -1.42 3.25
N GLU A 53 -8.31 -2.07 2.85
CA GLU A 53 -6.95 -1.77 3.28
C GLU A 53 -6.50 -0.43 2.69
N ARG A 54 -6.72 -0.24 1.39
CA ARG A 54 -6.50 1.03 0.68
C ARG A 54 -7.21 2.19 1.38
N ASN A 55 -8.44 1.96 1.82
CA ASN A 55 -9.23 2.96 2.53
C ASN A 55 -8.66 3.28 3.92
N GLU A 56 -7.94 2.35 4.58
CA GLU A 56 -7.19 2.67 5.80
C GLU A 56 -6.03 3.63 5.50
N TYR A 57 -5.28 3.39 4.42
CA TYR A 57 -4.18 4.29 4.01
C TYR A 57 -4.69 5.67 3.57
N ARG A 58 -5.83 5.72 2.88
CA ARG A 58 -6.51 6.98 2.56
C ARG A 58 -6.93 7.74 3.83
N ARG A 59 -7.50 7.06 4.82
CA ARG A 59 -7.83 7.66 6.13
C ARG A 59 -6.60 8.13 6.89
N LEU A 60 -5.51 7.38 6.83
CA LEU A 60 -4.22 7.73 7.43
C LEU A 60 -3.72 9.06 6.87
N ILE A 61 -3.59 9.18 5.54
CA ILE A 61 -3.15 10.43 4.89
C ILE A 61 -4.09 11.59 5.20
N GLN A 62 -5.40 11.36 5.14
CA GLN A 62 -6.39 12.39 5.47
C GLN A 62 -6.26 12.87 6.93
N ARG A 63 -6.04 11.96 7.87
CA ARG A 63 -5.87 12.28 9.29
C ARG A 63 -4.58 13.09 9.53
N ILE A 64 -3.46 12.63 8.97
CA ILE A 64 -2.18 13.35 9.05
C ILE A 64 -2.34 14.78 8.50
N CYS A 65 -2.89 14.92 7.29
CA CYS A 65 -3.05 16.24 6.66
C CYS A 65 -4.00 17.17 7.43
N ARG A 66 -5.03 16.60 8.08
CA ARG A 66 -6.01 17.39 8.83
C ARG A 66 -5.45 17.90 10.15
N HIS A 67 -4.68 17.07 10.85
CA HIS A 67 -4.29 17.32 12.25
C HIS A 67 -2.86 17.82 12.42
N HIS A 68 -2.00 17.68 11.41
CA HIS A 68 -0.57 18.01 11.48
C HIS A 68 -0.16 18.93 10.32
N LYS A 69 -0.95 19.99 10.10
CA LYS A 69 -0.77 20.89 8.95
C LYS A 69 0.60 21.57 8.93
N ASP A 70 1.11 21.94 10.09
CA ASP A 70 2.43 22.56 10.29
C ASP A 70 3.60 21.64 9.91
N ILE A 71 3.38 20.32 9.97
CA ILE A 71 4.34 19.31 9.55
C ILE A 71 4.24 19.06 8.04
N VAL A 72 3.01 18.93 7.52
CA VAL A 72 2.84 18.47 6.13
C VAL A 72 2.80 19.56 5.06
N GLU A 73 2.64 20.84 5.43
CA GLU A 73 2.44 21.95 4.49
C GLU A 73 3.41 21.94 3.29
N PRO A 74 4.73 21.73 3.45
CA PRO A 74 5.68 21.73 2.34
C PRO A 74 5.49 20.58 1.34
N PHE A 75 4.77 19.53 1.72
CA PHE A 75 4.66 18.27 0.99
C PHE A 75 3.26 18.06 0.38
N VAL A 76 2.32 18.99 0.59
CA VAL A 76 0.94 18.83 0.13
C VAL A 76 0.82 18.92 -1.39
N ASN A 77 1.59 19.81 -2.01
CA ASN A 77 1.51 20.12 -3.43
C ASN A 77 2.86 19.88 -4.12
N PRO A 78 2.88 19.70 -5.44
CA PRO A 78 4.11 19.61 -6.20
C PRO A 78 5.00 20.84 -5.97
N VAL A 79 6.31 20.61 -5.86
CA VAL A 79 7.29 21.69 -5.72
C VAL A 79 7.23 22.60 -6.96
N PRO A 80 7.07 23.93 -6.83
CA PRO A 80 6.96 24.81 -8.00
C PRO A 80 8.20 24.79 -8.90
N LYS A 81 8.01 24.93 -10.22
CA LYS A 81 9.11 25.06 -11.21
C LYS A 81 9.99 26.29 -10.99
N THR A 82 9.54 27.26 -10.19
CA THR A 82 10.32 28.44 -9.79
C THR A 82 11.38 28.12 -8.73
N VAL A 83 11.32 26.95 -8.10
CA VAL A 83 12.33 26.50 -7.13
C VAL A 83 13.63 26.18 -7.88
N PRO A 84 14.76 26.86 -7.56
CA PRO A 84 15.97 26.80 -8.36
C PRO A 84 16.53 25.39 -8.52
N ARG A 85 16.66 24.91 -9.77
CA ARG A 85 17.26 23.61 -10.11
C ARG A 85 16.62 22.38 -9.45
N TYR A 86 15.42 22.50 -8.87
CA TYR A 86 14.80 21.37 -8.17
C TYR A 86 14.65 20.14 -9.07
N TYR A 87 14.12 20.33 -10.28
CA TYR A 87 13.92 19.26 -11.26
C TYR A 87 15.20 18.81 -11.99
N ASP A 88 16.31 19.52 -11.78
CA ASP A 88 17.64 19.06 -12.23
C ASP A 88 18.27 18.12 -11.20
N VAL A 89 17.95 18.32 -9.91
CA VAL A 89 18.48 17.54 -8.79
C VAL A 89 17.59 16.32 -8.48
N ILE A 90 16.27 16.50 -8.51
CA ILE A 90 15.28 15.50 -8.10
C ILE A 90 14.70 14.79 -9.33
N SER A 91 15.04 13.50 -9.47
CA SER A 91 14.63 12.67 -10.62
C SER A 91 13.19 12.21 -10.56
N THR A 92 12.67 11.92 -9.36
CA THR A 92 11.31 11.41 -9.15
C THR A 92 10.57 12.30 -8.16
N PRO A 93 10.04 13.45 -8.59
CA PRO A 93 9.21 14.31 -7.75
C PRO A 93 8.00 13.55 -7.20
N MET A 94 7.65 13.82 -5.95
CA MET A 94 6.52 13.20 -5.28
C MET A 94 5.97 14.15 -4.21
N ASP A 95 4.65 14.13 -4.02
CA ASP A 95 3.93 14.94 -3.04
C ASP A 95 2.67 14.21 -2.57
N ILE A 96 2.06 14.67 -1.47
CA ILE A 96 0.86 14.05 -0.90
C ILE A 96 -0.32 14.12 -1.87
N GLY A 97 -0.43 15.16 -2.70
CA GLY A 97 -1.45 15.27 -3.74
C GLY A 97 -1.41 14.09 -4.71
N VAL A 98 -0.22 13.79 -5.24
CA VAL A 98 0.02 12.62 -6.11
C VAL A 98 -0.26 11.31 -5.38
N ILE A 99 0.18 11.16 -4.13
CA ILE A 99 -0.06 9.94 -3.34
C ILE A 99 -1.57 9.71 -3.12
N ARG A 100 -2.33 10.78 -2.86
CA ARG A 100 -3.79 10.71 -2.75
C ARG A 100 -4.43 10.30 -4.07
N GLU A 101 -4.00 10.88 -5.19
CA GLU A 101 -4.48 10.49 -6.51
C GLU A 101 -4.20 9.02 -6.81
N LYS A 102 -3.00 8.52 -6.47
CA LYS A 102 -2.64 7.10 -6.63
C LYS A 102 -3.47 6.17 -5.74
N LEU A 103 -3.84 6.60 -4.52
CA LEU A 103 -4.80 5.88 -3.69
C LEU A 103 -6.19 5.86 -4.34
N ASP A 104 -6.68 6.99 -4.83
CA ASP A 104 -8.03 7.12 -5.39
C ASP A 104 -8.18 6.44 -6.76
N SER A 105 -7.09 6.33 -7.53
CA SER A 105 -7.02 5.68 -8.85
C SER A 105 -6.61 4.20 -8.79
N PHE A 106 -6.55 3.60 -7.60
CA PHE A 106 -6.19 2.20 -7.40
C PHE A 106 -4.77 1.83 -7.85
N ALA A 107 -3.87 2.81 -7.98
CA ALA A 107 -2.53 2.62 -8.56
C ALA A 107 -1.55 1.85 -7.66
N TYR A 108 -1.89 1.68 -6.37
CA TYR A 108 -1.10 0.85 -5.45
C TYR A 108 -1.64 -0.58 -5.37
N SER A 109 -0.77 -1.53 -5.67
CA SER A 109 -1.01 -2.96 -5.54
C SER A 109 -0.65 -3.50 -4.16
N SER A 110 0.21 -2.79 -3.42
CA SER A 110 0.62 -3.19 -2.07
C SER A 110 0.87 -2.01 -1.14
N ARG A 111 0.87 -2.29 0.16
CA ARG A 111 1.36 -1.38 1.21
C ARG A 111 2.77 -0.86 0.91
N ALA A 112 3.66 -1.72 0.42
CA ALA A 112 5.06 -1.37 0.17
C ALA A 112 5.21 -0.28 -0.90
N GLU A 113 4.38 -0.32 -1.94
CA GLU A 113 4.38 0.74 -2.97
C GLU A 113 3.87 2.08 -2.42
N PHE A 114 2.82 2.06 -1.59
CA PHE A 114 2.31 3.25 -0.93
C PHE A 114 3.35 3.87 0.02
N GLU A 115 3.98 3.06 0.87
CA GLU A 115 5.08 3.54 1.73
C GLU A 115 6.29 4.01 0.91
N GLY A 116 6.56 3.36 -0.22
CA GLY A 116 7.64 3.71 -1.13
C GLY A 116 7.54 5.14 -1.61
N ASP A 117 6.36 5.59 -2.04
CA ASP A 117 6.16 6.97 -2.48
C ASP A 117 6.27 8.00 -1.33
N ILE A 118 5.79 7.66 -0.13
CA ILE A 118 5.99 8.51 1.05
C ILE A 118 7.49 8.67 1.33
N ARG A 119 8.24 7.57 1.31
CA ARG A 119 9.69 7.59 1.50
C ARG A 119 10.41 8.31 0.37
N GLN A 120 9.95 8.22 -0.87
CA GLN A 120 10.50 8.96 -2.00
C GLN A 120 10.34 10.46 -1.82
N MET A 121 9.15 10.92 -1.42
CA MET A 121 8.85 12.32 -1.13
C MET A 121 9.77 12.88 -0.03
N LEU A 122 9.94 12.15 1.07
CA LEU A 122 10.85 12.53 2.17
C LEU A 122 12.31 12.50 1.72
N SER A 123 12.73 11.49 0.95
CA SER A 123 14.09 11.39 0.41
C SER A 123 14.43 12.55 -0.52
N ASN A 124 13.47 13.01 -1.34
CA ASN A 124 13.64 14.20 -2.16
C ASN A 124 13.86 15.45 -1.31
N ALA A 125 13.14 15.58 -0.19
CA ALA A 125 13.30 16.69 0.74
C ALA A 125 14.70 16.68 1.37
N TYR A 126 15.20 15.52 1.81
CA TYR A 126 16.55 15.39 2.39
C TYR A 126 17.67 15.62 1.36
N LEU A 127 17.44 15.28 0.09
CA LEU A 127 18.42 15.44 -0.97
C LEU A 127 18.54 16.90 -1.42
N TYR A 128 17.40 17.60 -1.54
CA TYR A 128 17.38 18.96 -2.06
C TYR A 128 17.70 20.03 -0.99
N ASN A 129 17.26 19.81 0.26
CA ASN A 129 17.41 20.78 1.35
C ASN A 129 18.55 20.36 2.29
N ASN A 130 19.24 21.33 2.87
CA ASN A 130 20.31 21.06 3.83
C ASN A 130 19.75 20.76 5.23
N PRO A 131 20.47 19.97 6.06
CA PRO A 131 20.12 19.80 7.47
C PRO A 131 19.97 21.14 8.21
N GLY A 132 18.93 21.29 9.04
CA GLY A 132 18.59 22.53 9.72
C GLY A 132 17.72 23.51 8.91
N GLU A 133 17.53 23.29 7.61
CA GLU A 133 16.56 24.06 6.83
C GLU A 133 15.13 23.62 7.12
N TYR A 134 14.18 24.55 7.04
CA TYR A 134 12.78 24.33 7.42
C TYR A 134 12.16 23.06 6.80
N VAL A 135 12.32 22.86 5.49
CA VAL A 135 11.73 21.71 4.78
C VAL A 135 12.41 20.40 5.17
N PHE A 136 13.72 20.43 5.46
CA PHE A 136 14.45 19.25 5.95
C PHE A 136 13.93 18.81 7.32
N GLU A 137 13.80 19.76 8.26
CA GLU A 137 13.29 19.49 9.60
C GLU A 137 11.83 19.00 9.56
N LYS A 138 10.98 19.60 8.71
CA LYS A 138 9.61 19.11 8.52
C LYS A 138 9.55 17.70 7.92
N ALA A 139 10.50 17.33 7.08
CA ALA A 139 10.58 15.96 6.56
C ALA A 139 11.00 14.97 7.66
N LEU A 140 11.84 15.35 8.63
CA LEU A 140 12.14 14.51 9.80
C LEU A 140 10.90 14.33 10.70
N GLU A 141 10.23 15.44 11.03
CA GLU A 141 9.00 15.39 11.83
C GLU A 141 7.92 14.53 11.16
N PHE A 142 7.75 14.66 9.84
CA PHE A 142 6.79 13.85 9.09
C PHE A 142 7.19 12.37 9.04
N HIS A 143 8.46 12.05 8.87
CA HIS A 143 8.93 10.65 8.90
C HIS A 143 8.48 9.93 10.18
N ASP A 144 8.71 10.56 11.33
CA ASP A 144 8.40 9.95 12.63
C ASP A 144 6.89 9.85 12.86
N LEU A 145 6.15 10.93 12.57
CA LEU A 145 4.70 10.95 12.64
C LEU A 145 4.07 9.88 11.73
N PHE A 146 4.57 9.75 10.50
CA PHE A 146 4.07 8.76 9.55
C PHE A 146 4.29 7.35 10.05
N ASN A 147 5.50 7.02 10.53
CA ASN A 147 5.79 5.67 11.04
C ASN A 147 4.92 5.32 12.26
N GLU A 148 4.72 6.25 13.19
CA GLU A 148 3.82 6.05 14.34
C GLU A 148 2.39 5.76 13.88
N GLN A 149 1.84 6.62 13.04
CA GLN A 149 0.46 6.49 12.57
C GLN A 149 0.27 5.29 11.64
N MET A 150 1.29 4.91 10.88
CA MET A 150 1.28 3.72 10.03
C MET A 150 1.30 2.46 10.87
N ASN A 151 2.10 2.37 11.93
CA ASN A 151 2.10 1.23 12.84
C ASN A 151 0.71 0.99 13.46
N ALA A 152 0.04 2.06 13.91
CA ALA A 152 -1.33 1.97 14.40
C ALA A 152 -2.32 1.51 13.31
N THR A 153 -2.15 2.00 12.08
CA THR A 153 -3.00 1.61 10.93
C THR A 153 -2.79 0.14 10.56
N VAL A 154 -1.55 -0.35 10.61
CA VAL A 154 -1.21 -1.75 10.34
C VAL A 154 -1.82 -2.68 11.38
N ALA A 155 -1.87 -2.28 12.65
CA ALA A 155 -2.55 -3.07 13.68
C ALA A 155 -4.03 -3.27 13.33
N VAL A 156 -4.73 -2.22 12.88
CA VAL A 156 -6.13 -2.31 12.42
C VAL A 156 -6.27 -3.26 11.23
N VAL A 157 -5.35 -3.20 10.27
CA VAL A 157 -5.34 -4.09 9.09
C VAL A 157 -5.15 -5.55 9.51
N LEU A 158 -4.20 -5.83 10.40
CA LEU A 158 -3.91 -7.18 10.89
C LEU A 158 -5.07 -7.77 11.69
N ASP A 159 -5.70 -6.98 12.56
CA ASP A 159 -6.87 -7.41 13.33
C ASP A 159 -8.03 -7.83 12.41
N ARG A 160 -8.26 -7.06 11.34
CA ARG A 160 -9.29 -7.39 10.37
C ARG A 160 -8.96 -8.67 9.58
N LEU A 161 -7.71 -8.84 9.15
CA LEU A 161 -7.28 -10.07 8.47
C LEU A 161 -7.50 -11.31 9.34
N ALA A 162 -7.18 -11.22 10.63
CA ALA A 162 -7.40 -12.31 11.59
C ALA A 162 -8.89 -12.66 11.74
N GLN A 163 -9.77 -11.66 11.78
CA GLN A 163 -11.22 -11.88 11.85
C GLN A 163 -11.77 -12.55 10.57
N GLU A 164 -11.29 -12.12 9.40
CA GLU A 164 -11.68 -12.71 8.12
C GLU A 164 -11.24 -14.19 8.02
N GLU A 165 -10.03 -14.52 8.49
CA GLU A 165 -9.52 -15.89 8.55
C GLU A 165 -10.37 -16.79 9.47
N GLU A 166 -10.73 -16.30 10.67
CA GLU A 166 -11.56 -17.04 11.61
C GLU A 166 -12.97 -17.29 11.04
N ALA A 167 -13.57 -16.27 10.42
CA ALA A 167 -14.88 -16.38 9.78
C ALA A 167 -14.88 -17.43 8.66
N ILE A 168 -13.85 -17.41 7.80
CA ILE A 168 -13.68 -18.39 6.73
C ILE A 168 -13.54 -19.80 7.31
N THR A 169 -12.76 -19.97 8.37
CA THR A 169 -12.55 -21.26 9.04
C THR A 169 -13.85 -21.81 9.62
N LYS A 170 -14.67 -20.97 10.25
CA LYS A 170 -16.00 -21.36 10.78
C LYS A 170 -16.94 -21.84 9.66
N VAL A 171 -16.96 -21.13 8.53
CA VAL A 171 -17.79 -21.53 7.37
C VAL A 171 -17.35 -22.89 6.82
N LYS A 172 -16.05 -23.18 6.76
CA LYS A 172 -15.54 -24.49 6.31
C LYS A 172 -16.00 -25.64 7.21
N ARG A 173 -16.00 -25.45 8.53
CA ARG A 173 -16.43 -26.49 9.48
C ARG A 173 -17.90 -26.85 9.31
N ARG A 174 -18.77 -25.84 9.17
CA ARG A 174 -20.23 -26.03 8.98
C ARG A 174 -20.62 -26.72 7.68
N LYS A 175 -19.80 -26.60 6.61
CA LYS A 175 -20.06 -27.28 5.32
C LYS A 175 -19.63 -28.75 5.31
N LYS A 176 -18.91 -29.20 6.35
CA LYS A 176 -18.43 -30.58 6.49
C LYS A 176 -19.36 -31.43 7.36
N GLU A 177 -20.28 -30.78 8.07
CA GLU A 177 -21.39 -31.38 8.83
C GLU A 177 -22.63 -31.50 7.95
#